data_AF-A0A2K3J7B8-F1
#
_entry.id   AF-A0A2K3J7B8-F1
#
_cell.length_a   1.000
_cell.length_b   1.000
_cell.length_c   1.000
_cell.angle_alpha   90.00
_cell.angle_beta   90.00
_cell.angle_gamma   90.00
#
_symmetry.space_group_name_H-M   'P 1'
#
loop_
_entity.id
_entity.type
_entity.pdbx_description
1 polymer ?
#
loop_
_entity_poly.entity_id
_entity_poly.type
_entity_poly.pdbx_seq_one_letter_code
_entity_poly.pdbx_strand_id
1 'polypeptide(L)'
;MEKFKKANLRIDHKNIDLEILRQAQLYYEWSYSAAEAENIRDDAKEMLEIISSRIENEIRENIESYFESKPTEAAIKNVVNNNPKVMNQRRIYNEAKAKARLLKVAEKSYEQRKDMIEAYLRREDKRRKSEVRVPVENLRNAYRKKLNEKS
;
A
#
# COMPACT_ATOMS: atom_id res chain seq x y z
N MET A 1 -9.77 9.51 -15.50
CA MET A 1 -9.42 8.66 -14.33
C MET A 1 -8.11 7.96 -14.64
N GLU A 2 -7.02 8.47 -14.07
CA GLU A 2 -5.71 7.84 -14.21
C GLU A 2 -5.76 6.47 -13.53
N LYS A 3 -5.56 5.40 -14.31
CA LYS A 3 -5.59 4.02 -13.82
C LYS A 3 -4.55 3.89 -12.72
N PHE A 4 -4.99 3.46 -11.53
CA PHE A 4 -4.08 3.15 -10.43
C PHE A 4 -2.91 2.30 -10.94
N LYS A 5 -1.70 2.82 -10.78
CA LYS A 5 -0.49 2.04 -11.05
C LYS A 5 -0.57 0.81 -10.15
N LYS A 6 -0.50 -0.40 -10.70
CA LYS A 6 -0.47 -1.62 -9.87
C LYS A 6 0.92 -1.72 -9.25
N ALA A 7 1.00 -2.09 -7.97
CA ALA A 7 2.28 -2.37 -7.33
C ALA A 7 2.99 -3.50 -8.08
N ASN A 8 4.27 -3.30 -8.40
CA ASN A 8 5.10 -4.32 -9.02
C ASN A 8 5.98 -4.96 -7.94
N LEU A 9 5.58 -6.16 -7.51
CA LEU A 9 6.22 -6.87 -6.41
C LEU A 9 7.26 -7.90 -6.87
N ARG A 10 7.51 -7.98 -8.19
CA ARG A 10 8.50 -8.92 -8.72
C ARG A 10 9.88 -8.62 -8.14
N ILE A 11 10.62 -9.67 -7.79
CA ILE A 11 12.01 -9.60 -7.34
C ILE A 11 12.87 -10.29 -8.40
N ASP A 12 13.83 -9.57 -8.98
CA ASP A 12 14.85 -10.16 -9.84
C ASP A 12 16.02 -10.72 -9.01
N HIS A 13 16.00 -12.03 -8.79
CA HIS A 13 17.03 -12.74 -8.03
C HIS A 13 18.43 -12.68 -8.68
N LYS A 14 18.53 -12.41 -9.98
CA LYS A 14 19.83 -12.28 -10.67
C LYS A 14 20.50 -10.94 -10.41
N ASN A 15 19.72 -9.93 -10.04
CA ASN A 15 20.17 -8.56 -9.78
C ASN A 15 19.78 -8.13 -8.36
N ILE A 16 19.98 -9.01 -7.37
CA ILE A 16 19.48 -8.82 -6.02
C ILE A 16 20.03 -7.55 -5.35
N ASP A 17 21.28 -7.18 -5.64
CA ASP A 17 21.91 -5.96 -5.10
C ASP A 17 21.15 -4.69 -5.54
N LEU A 18 20.72 -4.66 -6.81
CA LEU A 18 19.92 -3.56 -7.33
C LEU A 18 18.52 -3.55 -6.71
N GLU A 19 17.93 -4.73 -6.47
CA GLU A 19 16.61 -4.85 -5.84
C GLU A 19 16.61 -4.36 -4.39
N ILE A 20 17.71 -4.57 -3.66
CA ILE A 20 17.91 -4.05 -2.30
C ILE A 20 17.99 -2.52 -2.32
N LEU A 21 18.80 -1.95 -3.21
CA LEU A 21 18.95 -0.50 -3.34
C LEU A 21 17.62 0.18 -3.69
N ARG A 22 16.83 -0.42 -4.58
CA ARG A 22 15.53 0.09 -4.99
C ARG A 22 14.44 -0.07 -3.94
N GLN A 23 14.56 -1.03 -3.04
CA GLN A 23 13.52 -1.37 -2.06
C GLN A 23 13.14 -0.16 -1.18
N ALA A 24 14.13 0.60 -0.70
CA ALA A 24 13.88 1.78 0.13
C ALA A 24 13.15 2.90 -0.63
N GLN A 25 13.58 3.17 -1.87
CA GLN A 25 12.94 4.16 -2.73
C GLN A 25 11.50 3.77 -3.06
N LEU A 26 11.28 2.52 -3.47
CA LEU A 26 9.94 2.03 -3.79
C LEU A 26 9.02 2.14 -2.57
N TYR A 27 9.48 1.67 -1.40
CA TYR A 27 8.70 1.81 -0.18
C TYR A 27 8.33 3.27 0.11
N TYR A 28 9.29 4.19 0.02
CA TYR A 28 9.03 5.63 0.22
C TYR A 28 7.98 6.18 -0.74
N GLU A 29 8.08 5.90 -2.05
CA GLU A 29 7.13 6.38 -3.06
C GLU A 29 5.68 5.91 -2.76
N TRP A 30 5.53 4.66 -2.32
CA TRP A 30 4.22 4.10 -1.97
C TRP A 30 3.70 4.58 -0.63
N SER A 31 4.56 4.72 0.39
CA SER A 31 4.19 5.33 1.67
C SER A 31 3.76 6.79 1.51
N TYR A 32 4.48 7.56 0.70
CA TYR A 32 4.11 8.95 0.39
C TYR A 32 2.75 9.02 -0.30
N SER A 33 2.55 8.22 -1.34
CA SER A 33 1.27 8.14 -2.06
C SER A 33 0.12 7.71 -1.14
N ALA A 34 0.37 6.77 -0.23
CA ALA A 34 -0.61 6.31 0.75
C ALA A 34 -0.99 7.45 1.71
N ALA A 35 -0.02 8.19 2.24
CA ALA A 35 -0.25 9.33 3.12
C ALA A 35 -1.06 10.45 2.42
N GLU A 36 -0.72 10.80 1.17
CA GLU A 36 -1.50 11.77 0.40
C GLU A 36 -2.95 11.33 0.21
N ALA A 37 -3.18 10.05 -0.11
CA ALA A 37 -4.53 9.54 -0.28
C ALA A 37 -5.32 9.46 1.03
N GLU A 38 -4.65 9.23 2.17
CA GLU A 38 -5.26 9.32 3.49
C GLU A 38 -5.71 10.76 3.78
N ASN A 39 -4.88 11.77 3.50
CA ASN A 39 -5.26 13.17 3.64
C ASN A 39 -6.48 13.51 2.77
N ILE A 40 -6.46 13.14 1.48
CA ILE A 40 -7.59 13.37 0.57
C ILE A 40 -8.88 12.69 1.06
N ARG A 41 -8.77 11.49 1.64
CA ARG A 41 -9.91 10.78 2.24
C ARG A 41 -10.47 11.57 3.42
N ASP A 42 -9.60 12.07 4.27
CA ASP A 42 -9.98 12.79 5.49
C ASP A 42 -10.64 14.13 5.15
N ASP A 43 -10.06 14.89 4.22
CA ASP A 43 -10.67 16.11 3.67
C ASP A 43 -12.07 15.83 3.07
N ALA A 44 -12.21 14.75 2.30
CA ALA A 44 -13.48 14.38 1.69
C ALA A 44 -14.53 13.98 2.74
N LYS A 45 -14.09 13.40 3.86
CA LYS A 45 -14.94 13.05 5.01
C LYS A 45 -15.41 14.29 5.74
N GLU A 46 -14.51 15.22 6.05
CA GLU A 46 -14.85 16.50 6.67
C GLU A 46 -15.86 17.28 5.82
N MET A 47 -15.63 17.35 4.51
CA MET A 47 -16.57 18.00 3.59
C MET A 47 -17.94 17.30 3.54
N LEU A 48 -17.98 15.96 3.67
CA LEU A 48 -19.26 15.24 3.79
C LEU A 48 -20.01 15.63 5.07
N GLU A 49 -19.30 15.74 6.19
CA GLU A 49 -19.88 16.14 7.47
C GLU A 49 -20.40 17.59 7.44
N ILE A 50 -19.62 18.52 6.88
CA ILE A 50 -20.02 19.92 6.68
C ILE A 50 -21.27 20.02 5.81
N ILE A 51 -21.29 19.36 4.64
CA ILE A 51 -22.44 19.43 3.73
C ILE A 51 -23.67 18.80 4.36
N SER A 52 -23.53 17.65 5.02
CA SER A 52 -24.64 16.99 5.70
C SER A 52 -25.24 17.88 6.79
N SER A 53 -24.39 18.52 7.59
CA SER A 53 -24.82 19.42 8.67
C SER A 53 -25.52 20.66 8.12
N ARG A 54 -25.01 21.23 7.01
CA ARG A 54 -25.64 22.37 6.34
C ARG A 54 -27.04 22.03 5.80
N ILE A 55 -27.18 20.88 5.15
CA ILE A 55 -28.47 20.42 4.62
C ILE A 55 -29.45 20.10 5.76
N GLU A 56 -28.95 19.51 6.85
CA GLU A 56 -29.78 19.26 8.03
C GLU A 56 -30.32 20.57 8.63
N ASN A 57 -29.47 21.59 8.77
CA ASN A 57 -29.90 22.91 9.24
C ASN A 57 -30.91 23.56 8.29
N GLU A 58 -30.67 23.49 6.97
CA GLU A 58 -31.60 24.02 5.96
C GLU A 58 -32.99 23.36 6.04
N ILE A 59 -33.04 22.04 6.27
CA ILE A 59 -34.28 21.30 6.47
C ILE A 59 -34.95 21.71 7.78
N ARG A 60 -34.18 21.88 8.88
CA ARG A 60 -34.69 22.32 10.18
C ARG A 60 -35.27 23.74 10.14
N GLU A 61 -34.65 24.64 9.38
CA GLU A 61 -35.13 26.01 9.16
C GLU A 61 -36.41 26.07 8.31
N ASN A 62 -36.63 25.07 7.44
CA ASN A 62 -37.75 25.04 6.49
C ASN A 62 -38.63 23.77 6.65
N ILE A 63 -38.83 23.30 7.88
CA ILE A 63 -39.50 22.01 8.17
C ILE A 63 -40.82 21.83 7.42
N GLU A 64 -41.63 22.88 7.34
CA GLU A 64 -42.96 22.84 6.72
C GLU A 64 -42.93 22.55 5.22
N SER A 65 -41.81 22.84 4.53
CA SER A 65 -41.65 22.53 3.11
C SER A 65 -41.26 21.09 2.83
N TYR A 66 -40.76 20.38 3.85
CA TYR A 66 -40.30 18.99 3.74
C TYR A 66 -41.26 18.00 4.42
N PHE A 67 -42.05 18.44 5.39
CA PHE A 67 -42.90 17.57 6.21
C PHE A 67 -44.25 18.20 6.53
N GLU A 68 -45.32 17.43 6.40
CA GLU A 68 -46.70 17.85 6.75
C GLU A 68 -46.96 17.88 8.27
N SER A 69 -46.10 17.23 9.06
CA SER A 69 -46.19 17.17 10.52
C SER A 69 -44.80 17.21 11.14
N LYS A 70 -44.71 17.47 12.45
CA LYS A 70 -43.43 17.57 13.16
C LYS A 70 -42.60 16.29 12.96
N PRO A 71 -41.49 16.34 12.20
CA PRO A 71 -40.75 15.14 11.85
C PRO A 71 -39.96 14.59 13.04
N THR A 72 -39.68 13.29 13.01
CA THR A 72 -38.72 12.69 13.93
C THR A 72 -37.28 12.97 13.48
N GLU A 73 -36.33 12.92 14.39
CA GLU A 73 -34.89 13.03 14.07
C GLU A 73 -34.44 11.98 13.03
N ALA A 74 -35.06 10.80 13.03
CA ALA A 74 -34.81 9.77 12.04
C ALA A 74 -35.33 10.15 10.65
N ALA A 75 -36.50 10.79 10.57
CA ALA A 75 -37.07 11.27 9.31
C ALA A 75 -36.21 12.37 8.68
N ILE A 76 -35.74 13.34 9.48
CA ILE A 76 -34.82 14.40 9.02
C ILE A 76 -33.53 13.77 8.46
N LYS A 77 -32.90 12.86 9.21
CA LYS A 77 -31.68 12.16 8.75
C LYS A 77 -31.90 11.39 7.44
N ASN A 78 -33.07 10.79 7.24
CA ASN A 78 -33.37 10.10 5.99
C ASN A 78 -33.42 11.08 4.81
N VAL A 79 -34.06 12.25 4.99
CA VAL A 79 -34.11 13.29 3.94
C VAL A 79 -32.71 13.84 3.65
N VAL A 80 -31.91 14.12 4.69
CA VAL A 80 -30.50 14.56 4.53
C VAL A 80 -29.69 13.53 3.73
N ASN A 81 -29.79 12.24 4.09
CA ASN A 81 -29.03 11.18 3.43
C ASN A 81 -29.41 10.98 1.95
N ASN A 82 -30.67 11.24 1.60
CA ASN A 82 -31.17 11.16 0.22
C ASN A 82 -30.99 12.46 -0.56
N ASN A 83 -30.45 13.52 0.05
CA ASN A 83 -30.18 14.76 -0.65
C ASN A 83 -29.08 14.54 -1.72
N PRO A 84 -29.29 14.93 -2.99
CA PRO A 84 -28.32 14.70 -4.06
C PRO A 84 -26.91 15.23 -3.77
N LYS A 85 -26.79 16.35 -3.04
CA LYS A 85 -25.48 16.92 -2.65
C LYS A 85 -24.74 16.02 -1.67
N VAL A 86 -25.45 15.52 -0.66
CA VAL A 86 -24.92 14.60 0.35
C VAL A 86 -24.55 13.27 -0.30
N MET A 87 -25.41 12.74 -1.17
CA MET A 87 -25.13 11.51 -1.92
C MET A 87 -23.88 11.63 -2.80
N ASN A 88 -23.74 12.74 -3.55
CA ASN A 88 -22.56 12.97 -4.38
C ASN A 88 -21.28 13.11 -3.54
N GLN A 89 -21.33 13.86 -2.43
CA GLN A 89 -20.17 13.99 -1.55
C GLN A 89 -19.80 12.65 -0.89
N ARG A 90 -20.79 11.84 -0.52
CA ARG A 90 -20.57 10.49 0.00
C ARG A 90 -19.90 9.59 -1.02
N ARG A 91 -20.25 9.70 -2.30
CA ARG A 91 -19.58 8.99 -3.40
C ARG A 91 -18.10 9.40 -3.49
N ILE A 92 -17.80 10.69 -3.46
CA ILE A 92 -16.42 11.21 -3.49
C ILE A 92 -15.60 10.67 -2.31
N TYR A 93 -16.16 10.74 -1.09
CA TYR A 93 -15.52 10.18 0.10
C TYR A 93 -15.27 8.67 -0.04
N ASN A 94 -16.25 7.91 -0.53
CA ASN A 94 -16.10 6.47 -0.73
C ASN A 94 -15.00 6.13 -1.76
N GLU A 95 -14.89 6.90 -2.84
CA GLU A 95 -13.84 6.76 -3.84
C GLU A 95 -12.45 7.06 -3.24
N ALA A 96 -12.32 8.16 -2.49
CA ALA A 96 -11.09 8.51 -1.80
C ALA A 96 -10.68 7.45 -0.77
N LYS A 97 -11.65 6.94 0.01
CA LYS A 97 -11.45 5.85 0.98
C LYS A 97 -10.96 4.57 0.31
N ALA A 98 -11.55 4.19 -0.83
CA ALA A 98 -11.12 3.02 -1.59
C ALA A 98 -9.68 3.18 -2.10
N LYS A 99 -9.34 4.36 -2.63
CA LYS A 99 -7.99 4.70 -3.07
C LYS A 99 -6.96 4.64 -1.93
N ALA A 100 -7.25 5.28 -0.80
CA ALA A 100 -6.38 5.28 0.37
C ALA A 100 -6.10 3.83 0.84
N ARG A 101 -7.16 3.01 0.92
CA ARG A 101 -7.03 1.59 1.29
C ARG A 101 -6.14 0.81 0.32
N LEU A 102 -6.29 1.02 -0.98
CA LEU A 102 -5.49 0.34 -2.00
C LEU A 102 -4.00 0.69 -1.87
N LEU A 103 -3.70 1.98 -1.68
CA LEU A 103 -2.32 2.47 -1.55
C LEU A 103 -1.67 1.98 -0.26
N LYS A 104 -2.43 1.90 0.84
CA LYS A 104 -1.96 1.29 2.09
C LYS A 104 -1.61 -0.20 1.93
N VAL A 105 -2.41 -0.93 1.16
CA VAL A 105 -2.11 -2.33 0.83
C VAL A 105 -0.83 -2.43 -0.02
N ALA A 106 -0.62 -1.50 -0.96
CA ALA A 106 0.59 -1.46 -1.77
C ALA A 106 1.83 -1.18 -0.91
N GLU A 107 1.80 -0.17 -0.03
CA GLU A 107 2.85 0.10 0.96
C GLU A 107 3.23 -1.15 1.75
N LYS A 108 2.23 -1.81 2.36
CA LYS A 108 2.43 -3.05 3.12
C LYS A 108 3.00 -4.18 2.26
N SER A 109 2.64 -4.24 0.99
CA SER A 109 3.18 -5.25 0.07
C SER A 109 4.67 -5.03 -0.19
N TYR A 110 5.14 -3.79 -0.22
CA TYR A 110 6.57 -3.50 -0.32
C TYR A 110 7.30 -3.80 1.00
N GLU A 111 6.68 -3.58 2.15
CA GLU A 111 7.22 -4.07 3.44
C GLU A 111 7.44 -5.59 3.40
N GLN A 112 6.43 -6.35 2.98
CA GLN A 112 6.56 -7.81 2.81
C GLN A 112 7.62 -8.20 1.77
N ARG A 113 7.74 -7.43 0.69
CA ARG A 113 8.77 -7.65 -0.34
C ARG A 113 10.18 -7.54 0.25
N LYS A 114 10.42 -6.58 1.14
CA LYS A 114 11.68 -6.45 1.87
C LYS A 114 11.98 -7.72 2.67
N ASP A 115 11.01 -8.23 3.42
CA ASP A 115 11.19 -9.46 4.21
C ASP A 115 11.52 -10.66 3.33
N MET A 116 10.93 -10.75 2.15
CA MET A 116 11.24 -11.81 1.17
C MET A 116 12.67 -11.68 0.62
N ILE A 117 13.14 -10.46 0.35
CA ILE A 117 14.53 -10.21 -0.06
C ILE A 117 15.48 -10.64 1.06
N GLU A 118 15.22 -10.25 2.31
CA GLU A 118 16.06 -10.66 3.44
C GLU A 118 16.09 -12.18 3.64
N ALA A 119 14.93 -12.85 3.51
CA ALA A 119 14.84 -14.30 3.60
C ALA A 119 15.65 -15.00 2.50
N TYR A 120 15.60 -14.45 1.27
CA TYR A 120 16.41 -14.94 0.15
C TYR A 120 17.90 -14.79 0.43
N LEU A 121 18.36 -13.62 0.88
CA LEU A 121 19.77 -13.39 1.20
C LEU A 121 20.28 -14.32 2.31
N ARG A 122 19.48 -14.51 3.36
CA ARG A 122 19.80 -15.47 4.44
C ARG A 122 19.95 -16.90 3.90
N ARG A 123 19.10 -17.32 2.95
CA ARG A 123 19.19 -18.63 2.32
C ARG A 123 20.47 -18.77 1.48
N GLU A 124 20.81 -17.75 0.70
CA GLU A 124 22.01 -17.75 -0.14
C GLU A 124 23.31 -17.76 0.67
N ASP A 125 23.37 -17.04 1.79
CA ASP A 125 24.52 -17.10 2.70
C ASP A 125 24.71 -18.49 3.31
N LYS A 126 23.61 -19.15 3.74
CA LYS A 126 23.66 -20.55 4.20
C LYS A 126 24.14 -21.51 3.13
N ARG A 127 23.70 -21.33 1.87
CA ARG A 127 24.17 -22.14 0.73
C ARG A 127 25.68 -21.97 0.53
N ARG A 128 26.16 -20.73 0.50
CA ARG A 128 27.59 -20.41 0.34
C ARG A 128 28.46 -20.97 1.46
N LYS A 129 27.93 -21.09 2.68
CA LYS A 129 28.63 -21.67 3.85
C LYS A 129 28.62 -23.19 3.88
N SER A 130 27.61 -23.83 3.27
CA SER A 130 27.49 -25.29 3.18
C SER A 130 28.23 -25.89 1.99
N GLU A 131 28.56 -25.07 0.99
CA GLU A 131 29.53 -25.45 -0.04
C GLU A 131 30.90 -25.73 0.61
N VAL A 132 31.36 -26.98 0.49
CA VAL A 132 32.69 -27.40 0.97
C VAL A 132 33.74 -26.54 0.27
N ARG A 133 34.24 -25.53 0.96
CA ARG A 133 35.37 -24.74 0.46
C ARG A 133 36.61 -25.61 0.58
N VAL A 134 37.05 -26.19 -0.54
CA VAL A 134 38.37 -26.82 -0.59
C VAL A 134 39.39 -25.69 -0.42
N PRO A 135 40.22 -25.70 0.64
CA PRO A 135 41.28 -24.71 0.79
C PRO A 135 42.15 -24.65 -0.47
N VAL A 136 42.54 -23.44 -0.89
CA VAL A 136 43.38 -23.25 -2.08
C VAL A 136 44.68 -24.07 -1.97
N GLU A 137 45.20 -24.22 -0.76
CA GLU A 137 46.35 -25.08 -0.44
C GLU A 137 46.10 -26.56 -0.79
N ASN A 138 44.90 -27.08 -0.50
CA ASN A 138 44.52 -28.46 -0.81
C ASN A 138 44.37 -28.67 -2.32
N LEU A 139 43.85 -27.68 -3.05
CA LEU A 139 43.81 -27.70 -4.52
C LEU A 139 45.23 -27.69 -5.10
N ARG A 140 46.12 -26.82 -4.61
CA ARG A 140 47.52 -26.75 -5.04
C ARG A 140 48.26 -28.06 -4.79
N ASN A 141 48.07 -28.66 -3.61
CA ASN A 141 48.68 -29.94 -3.26
C ASN A 141 48.14 -31.10 -4.10
N ALA A 142 46.83 -31.13 -4.37
CA ALA A 142 46.23 -32.10 -5.28
C ALA A 142 46.76 -31.96 -6.73
N TYR A 143 46.96 -30.73 -7.20
CA TYR A 143 47.57 -30.47 -8.51
C TYR A 143 49.03 -30.92 -8.57
N ARG A 144 49.85 -30.59 -7.56
CA ARG A 144 51.26 -31.02 -7.47
C ARG A 144 51.39 -32.55 -7.43
N LYS A 145 50.52 -33.22 -6.67
CA LYS A 145 50.50 -34.68 -6.59
C LYS A 145 50.20 -35.32 -7.95
N LYS A 146 49.21 -34.81 -8.69
CA LYS A 146 48.90 -35.28 -10.06
C LYS A 146 50.01 -35.03 -11.08
N LEU A 147 50.82 -33.98 -10.90
CA LEU A 147 51.99 -33.69 -11.73
C LEU A 147 53.12 -34.69 -11.46
N ASN A 148 53.33 -35.05 -10.20
CA ASN A 148 54.37 -36.01 -9.80
C ASN A 148 54.00 -37.47 -10.12
N GLU A 149 52.72 -37.81 -10.21
CA GLU A 149 52.24 -39.15 -10.60
C GLU A 149 52.24 -39.39 -12.13
N LYS A 150 52.49 -38.33 -12.92
CA LYS A 150 52.55 -38.39 -14.39
C LYS A 150 53.98 -38.36 -14.97
N SER A 151 54.99 -38.19 -14.11
CA SER A 151 56.42 -38.31 -14.44
C SER A 151 56.93 -39.67 -14.02
#